data_AF-A0A432NEL5-F1
#
_entry.id   AF-A0A432NEL5-F1
#
_cell.length_a   1.000
_cell.length_b   1.000
_cell.length_c   1.000
_cell.angle_alpha   90.00
_cell.angle_beta   90.00
_cell.angle_gamma   90.00
#
_symmetry.space_group_name_H-M   'P 1'
#
loop_
_entity.id
_entity.type
_entity.pdbx_description
1 polymer ?
#
loop_
_entity_poly.entity_id
_entity_poly.type
_entity_poly.pdbx_seq_one_letter_code
_entity_poly.pdbx_strand_id
1 'polypeptide(L)'
;MIDEVERNIAFYEMRFPSIPGENGFIQFSEVTRYIEDIFRRNEASWIHERETASVRLIDFDAATYDGYVVLLISSSNSRLADPSFEAISDGNFRDEPKRPGEGISSSAHIVIKAQAEARAGFPHKIAVERITGLGSSIIAPFFNHILKRSYEDAVPRPTFRFNHSDRHYRASVDMSGDLSTRLGEQIRRGRVLGIELIDYRNEPSQLDEENVFVEKKRTIELSVSGDPDENMLTRSINSLKRRLRLEGYDELKVRIGYDEAGSQTIPIRVDIDQDATETLAVRKELVSVEHPMGQRHSNLNEELVRAMIRVMNH
;
A
#
# COMPACT_ATOMS: atom_id res chain seq x y z
N MET A 1 17.90 0.12 -2.05
CA MET A 1 18.68 -0.84 -2.84
C MET A 1 18.34 -2.22 -2.31
N ILE A 2 18.06 -3.18 -3.18
CA ILE A 2 17.77 -4.57 -2.77
C ILE A 2 19.13 -5.25 -2.62
N ASP A 3 19.40 -5.81 -1.44
CA ASP A 3 20.62 -6.57 -1.18
C ASP A 3 20.52 -7.96 -1.83
N GLU A 4 21.59 -8.74 -1.97
CA GLU A 4 21.49 -10.09 -2.54
C GLU A 4 21.03 -11.13 -1.51
N VAL A 5 21.36 -10.94 -0.23
CA VAL A 5 21.06 -11.89 0.85
C VAL A 5 20.14 -11.31 1.92
N GLU A 6 19.87 -10.01 1.89
CA GLU A 6 18.92 -9.37 2.79
C GLU A 6 17.71 -8.78 2.07
N ARG A 7 16.53 -8.88 2.69
CA ARG A 7 15.27 -8.32 2.21
C ARG A 7 14.58 -7.56 3.31
N ASN A 8 14.12 -6.36 2.97
CA ASN A 8 13.25 -5.57 3.84
C ASN A 8 11.81 -6.06 3.67
N ILE A 9 11.16 -6.45 4.75
CA ILE A 9 9.78 -6.89 4.77
C ILE A 9 8.94 -5.82 5.46
N ALA A 10 7.86 -5.39 4.82
CA ALA A 10 6.90 -4.44 5.36
C ALA A 10 5.59 -5.13 5.72
N PHE A 11 5.04 -4.80 6.89
CA PHE A 11 3.81 -5.41 7.41
C PHE A 11 2.60 -4.48 7.27
N TYR A 12 1.54 -4.99 6.68
CA TYR A 12 0.29 -4.28 6.51
C TYR A 12 -0.87 -5.12 7.05
N GLU A 13 -2.04 -4.51 6.98
CA GLU A 13 -3.31 -5.17 7.20
C GLU A 13 -4.15 -5.04 5.94
N MET A 14 -4.66 -6.17 5.45
CA MET A 14 -5.50 -6.24 4.27
C MET A 14 -6.92 -6.64 4.67
N ARG A 15 -7.90 -5.92 4.15
CA ARG A 15 -9.32 -6.19 4.35
C ARG A 15 -9.99 -6.42 3.01
N PHE A 16 -11.02 -7.26 3.03
CA PHE A 16 -11.86 -7.57 1.86
C PHE A 16 -13.31 -7.11 2.10
N PRO A 17 -13.57 -5.79 2.22
CA PRO A 17 -14.92 -5.30 2.50
C PRO A 17 -15.89 -5.63 1.36
N SER A 18 -17.10 -6.03 1.76
CA SER A 18 -18.27 -6.18 0.91
C SER A 18 -19.02 -4.85 0.78
N ILE A 19 -19.27 -4.37 -0.44
CA ILE A 19 -20.04 -3.12 -0.66
C ILE A 19 -21.46 -3.44 -1.19
N PRO A 20 -22.55 -2.92 -0.57
CA PRO A 20 -22.62 -2.17 0.69
C PRO A 20 -22.91 -3.07 1.91
N GLY A 21 -21.99 -3.07 2.87
CA GLY A 21 -22.27 -2.71 4.26
C GLY A 21 -22.92 -3.74 5.20
N GLU A 22 -23.75 -4.67 4.76
CA GLU A 22 -24.46 -5.55 5.70
C GLU A 22 -24.49 -7.02 5.25
N ASN A 23 -23.86 -7.85 6.10
CA ASN A 23 -24.04 -9.30 6.25
C ASN A 23 -23.52 -10.26 5.18
N GLY A 24 -22.68 -9.82 4.24
CA GLY A 24 -22.02 -10.70 3.28
C GLY A 24 -20.50 -10.62 3.34
N PHE A 25 -19.85 -11.25 4.32
CA PHE A 25 -18.40 -11.43 4.27
C PHE A 25 -18.09 -12.56 3.28
N ILE A 26 -17.35 -12.24 2.22
CA ILE A 26 -16.72 -13.29 1.42
C ILE A 26 -15.64 -13.95 2.28
N GLN A 27 -15.63 -15.27 2.33
CA GLN A 27 -14.58 -15.96 3.07
C GLN A 27 -13.26 -15.74 2.35
N PHE A 28 -12.16 -15.60 3.08
CA PHE A 28 -10.85 -15.41 2.46
C PHE A 28 -10.45 -16.60 1.58
N SER A 29 -10.94 -17.80 1.87
CA SER A 29 -10.82 -18.98 1.00
C SER A 29 -11.48 -18.77 -0.37
N GLU A 30 -12.62 -18.08 -0.44
CA GLU A 30 -13.28 -17.74 -1.70
C GLU A 30 -12.48 -16.70 -2.47
N VAL A 31 -11.94 -15.68 -1.79
CA VAL A 31 -11.02 -14.69 -2.39
C VAL A 31 -9.81 -15.37 -2.98
N THR A 32 -9.22 -16.30 -2.24
CA THR A 32 -8.04 -17.08 -2.65
C THR A 32 -8.33 -17.88 -3.92
N ARG A 33 -9.50 -18.54 -3.99
CA ARG A 33 -9.93 -19.25 -5.21
C ARG A 33 -10.06 -18.33 -6.42
N TYR A 34 -10.61 -17.11 -6.27
CA TYR A 34 -10.69 -16.17 -7.39
C TYR A 34 -9.32 -15.69 -7.87
N ILE A 35 -8.36 -15.51 -6.95
CA ILE A 35 -6.97 -15.20 -7.31
C ILE A 35 -6.34 -16.39 -8.06
N GLU A 36 -6.56 -17.61 -7.58
CA GLU A 36 -6.06 -18.82 -8.24
C GLU A 36 -6.66 -19.00 -9.65
N ASP A 37 -7.96 -18.79 -9.80
CA ASP A 37 -8.67 -18.92 -11.08
C ASP A 37 -8.15 -17.92 -12.12
N ILE A 38 -7.95 -16.65 -11.74
CA ILE A 38 -7.42 -15.65 -12.67
C ILE A 38 -5.92 -15.84 -12.96
N PHE A 39 -5.16 -16.38 -12.00
CA PHE A 39 -3.78 -16.79 -12.19
C PHE A 39 -3.66 -17.94 -13.20
N ARG A 40 -4.45 -19.02 -13.03
CA ARG A 40 -4.46 -20.19 -13.94
C ARG A 40 -4.86 -19.84 -15.36
N ARG A 41 -5.68 -18.80 -15.54
CA ARG A 41 -6.04 -18.24 -16.86
C ARG A 41 -4.95 -17.35 -17.47
N ASN A 42 -3.87 -17.06 -16.76
CA ASN A 42 -2.81 -16.12 -17.14
C ASN A 42 -3.34 -14.68 -17.39
N GLU A 43 -4.38 -14.30 -16.64
CA GLU A 43 -5.08 -13.02 -16.78
C GLU A 43 -4.82 -12.07 -15.60
N ALA A 44 -4.05 -12.51 -14.61
CA ALA A 44 -3.72 -11.78 -13.39
C ALA A 44 -2.66 -10.69 -13.62
N SER A 45 -2.99 -9.71 -14.47
CA SER A 45 -2.14 -8.57 -14.79
C SER A 45 -2.95 -7.27 -14.85
N TRP A 46 -2.30 -6.16 -14.50
CA TRP A 46 -2.88 -4.83 -14.51
C TRP A 46 -1.89 -3.84 -15.12
N ILE A 47 -2.28 -3.18 -16.20
CA ILE A 47 -1.54 -2.09 -16.83
C ILE A 47 -2.08 -0.77 -16.30
N HIS A 48 -1.19 0.12 -15.86
CA HIS A 48 -1.55 1.41 -15.27
C HIS A 48 -0.61 2.54 -15.74
N GLU A 49 -0.81 3.75 -15.19
CA GLU A 49 -0.02 4.94 -15.53
C GLU A 49 0.04 5.26 -17.03
N ARG A 50 -1.11 5.23 -17.71
CA ARG A 50 -1.20 5.46 -19.17
C ARG A 50 -0.28 4.49 -19.95
N GLU A 51 -0.37 3.21 -19.61
CA GLU A 51 0.34 2.12 -20.31
C GLU A 51 1.87 2.15 -20.17
N THR A 52 2.38 2.81 -19.13
CA THR A 52 3.83 2.86 -18.87
C THR A 52 4.27 2.01 -17.70
N ALA A 53 3.34 1.49 -16.90
CA ALA A 53 3.63 0.61 -15.79
C ALA A 53 2.68 -0.59 -15.76
N SER A 54 3.14 -1.72 -15.23
CA SER A 54 2.33 -2.92 -15.08
C SER A 54 2.69 -3.71 -13.83
N VAL A 55 1.68 -4.38 -13.27
CA VAL A 55 1.82 -5.36 -12.20
C VAL A 55 1.23 -6.69 -12.68
N ARG A 56 1.90 -7.80 -12.38
CA ARG A 56 1.45 -9.15 -12.76
C ARG A 56 1.71 -10.13 -11.64
N LEU A 57 0.74 -11.01 -11.36
CA LEU A 57 0.95 -12.21 -10.55
C LEU A 57 1.66 -13.25 -11.39
N ILE A 58 2.88 -13.62 -10.98
CA ILE A 58 3.75 -14.52 -11.73
C ILE A 58 3.90 -15.89 -11.08
N ASP A 59 3.64 -15.99 -9.77
CA ASP A 59 3.56 -17.28 -9.06
C ASP A 59 2.60 -17.18 -7.86
N PHE A 60 2.00 -18.30 -7.46
CA PHE A 60 0.94 -18.37 -6.45
C PHE A 60 0.92 -19.73 -5.74
N ASP A 61 0.85 -19.71 -4.41
CA ASP A 61 0.74 -20.90 -3.59
C ASP A 61 -0.17 -20.66 -2.37
N ALA A 62 -1.24 -21.43 -2.25
CA ALA A 62 -2.15 -21.43 -1.11
C ALA A 62 -2.21 -22.78 -0.38
N ALA A 63 -1.38 -23.75 -0.76
CA ALA A 63 -1.46 -25.14 -0.31
C ALA A 63 -0.24 -25.58 0.53
N THR A 64 0.96 -25.09 0.21
CA THR A 64 2.20 -25.56 0.85
C THR A 64 2.42 -24.96 2.24
N TYR A 65 1.98 -23.72 2.45
CA TYR A 65 2.25 -22.94 3.66
C TYR A 65 1.01 -22.90 4.55
N ASP A 66 0.98 -23.77 5.56
CA ASP A 66 -0.18 -23.93 6.45
C ASP A 66 -0.63 -22.59 7.06
N GLY A 67 -1.88 -22.21 6.81
CA GLY A 67 -2.46 -20.95 7.27
C GLY A 67 -2.02 -19.70 6.50
N TYR A 68 -1.31 -19.82 5.37
CA TYR A 68 -0.84 -18.69 4.56
C TYR A 68 -1.16 -18.84 3.08
N VAL A 69 -1.39 -17.70 2.42
CA VAL A 69 -1.44 -17.58 0.96
C VAL A 69 -0.25 -16.75 0.52
N VAL A 70 0.49 -17.26 -0.45
CA VAL A 70 1.75 -16.70 -0.90
C VAL A 70 1.64 -16.35 -2.38
N LEU A 71 2.09 -15.14 -2.73
CA LEU A 71 2.06 -14.62 -4.09
C LEU A 71 3.43 -14.07 -4.44
N LEU A 72 3.82 -14.24 -5.70
CA LEU A 72 4.92 -13.51 -6.31
C LEU A 72 4.35 -12.57 -7.35
N ILE A 73 4.54 -11.26 -7.16
CA ILE A 73 4.14 -10.26 -8.15
C ILE A 73 5.36 -9.61 -8.78
N SER A 74 5.31 -9.38 -10.09
CA SER A 74 6.27 -8.54 -10.80
C SER A 74 5.68 -7.16 -11.05
N SER A 75 6.49 -6.13 -10.84
CA SER A 75 6.25 -4.76 -11.30
C SER A 75 7.19 -4.45 -12.46
N SER A 76 6.71 -3.69 -13.46
CA SER A 76 7.52 -3.21 -14.58
C SER A 76 7.14 -1.77 -14.92
N ASN A 77 8.12 -0.91 -15.17
CA ASN A 77 7.89 0.49 -15.53
C ASN A 77 8.84 0.95 -16.66
N SER A 78 8.28 1.42 -17.77
CA SER A 78 9.03 1.88 -18.95
C SER A 78 9.58 3.31 -18.82
N ARG A 79 9.11 4.10 -17.85
CA ARG A 79 9.64 5.45 -17.55
C ARG A 79 10.92 5.44 -16.73
N LEU A 80 11.25 4.33 -16.08
CA LEU A 80 12.51 4.20 -15.35
C LEU A 80 13.69 4.21 -16.32
N ALA A 81 14.77 4.89 -15.93
CA ALA A 81 15.98 4.98 -16.74
C ALA A 81 16.54 3.58 -17.08
N ASP A 82 17.21 3.48 -18.22
CA ASP A 82 17.95 2.26 -18.56
C ASP A 82 19.02 1.99 -17.49
N PRO A 83 19.23 0.74 -17.09
CA PRO A 83 20.27 0.41 -16.13
C PRO A 83 21.63 0.60 -16.78
N SER A 84 22.54 1.16 -16.00
CA SER A 84 23.95 1.30 -16.34
C SER A 84 24.78 0.60 -15.28
N PHE A 85 25.82 -0.10 -15.72
CA PHE A 85 26.73 -0.82 -14.84
C PHE A 85 28.13 -0.27 -15.04
N GLU A 86 28.75 0.21 -13.98
CA GLU A 86 30.12 0.71 -13.98
C GLU A 86 31.05 -0.29 -13.29
N ALA A 87 32.17 -0.61 -13.92
CA ALA A 87 33.21 -1.43 -13.34
C ALA A 87 33.94 -0.65 -12.25
N ILE A 88 33.87 -1.14 -11.01
CA ILE A 88 34.43 -0.48 -9.82
C ILE A 88 35.95 -0.24 -9.96
N SER A 89 36.65 -1.12 -10.68
CA SER A 89 38.11 -1.08 -10.80
C SER A 89 38.65 0.05 -11.68
N ASP A 90 37.92 0.46 -12.71
CA ASP A 90 38.46 1.34 -13.76
C ASP A 90 37.47 2.39 -14.30
N GLY A 91 36.21 2.38 -13.84
CA GLY A 91 35.18 3.35 -14.26
C GLY A 91 34.61 3.09 -15.66
N ASN A 92 34.96 1.96 -16.30
CA ASN A 92 34.33 1.60 -17.56
C ASN A 92 32.87 1.21 -17.33
N PHE A 93 31.94 1.84 -18.05
CA PHE A 93 30.51 1.57 -17.91
C PHE A 93 29.91 0.93 -19.15
N ARG A 94 28.83 0.17 -18.95
CA ARG A 94 27.94 -0.31 -20.02
C ARG A 94 26.50 0.09 -19.70
N ASP A 95 25.80 0.57 -20.70
CA ASP A 95 24.36 0.79 -20.65
C ASP A 95 23.64 -0.42 -21.27
N GLU A 96 22.50 -0.80 -20.69
CA GLU A 96 21.62 -1.84 -21.24
C GLU A 96 20.27 -1.21 -21.63
N PRO A 97 20.10 -0.75 -22.88
CA PRO A 97 18.90 -0.04 -23.30
C PRO A 97 17.67 -0.96 -23.38
N LYS A 98 16.54 -0.51 -22.86
CA LYS A 98 15.24 -1.19 -23.01
C LYS A 98 14.87 -1.34 -24.49
N ARG A 99 14.31 -2.49 -24.86
CA ARG A 99 13.69 -2.72 -26.18
C ARG A 99 12.26 -2.19 -26.22
N PRO A 100 11.66 -2.03 -27.43
CA PRO A 100 10.26 -1.60 -27.54
C PRO A 100 9.31 -2.51 -26.73
N GLY A 101 8.52 -1.89 -25.85
CA GLY A 101 7.59 -2.59 -24.96
C GLY A 101 8.21 -3.11 -23.66
N GLU A 102 9.51 -2.93 -23.44
CA GLU A 102 10.16 -3.31 -22.18
C GLU A 102 10.08 -2.19 -21.13
N GLY A 103 10.12 -2.61 -19.87
CA GLY A 103 10.23 -1.76 -18.70
C GLY A 103 11.21 -2.36 -17.70
N ILE A 104 11.74 -1.53 -16.81
CA ILE A 104 12.59 -2.02 -15.72
C ILE A 104 11.70 -2.80 -14.76
N SER A 105 12.07 -4.06 -14.51
CA SER A 105 11.21 -5.00 -13.78
C SER A 105 11.87 -5.51 -12.51
N SER A 106 11.05 -5.66 -11.47
CA SER A 106 11.39 -6.26 -10.19
C SER A 106 10.23 -7.12 -9.71
N SER A 107 10.47 -8.01 -8.75
CA SER A 107 9.41 -8.82 -8.14
C SER A 107 9.41 -8.72 -6.63
N ALA A 108 8.25 -8.90 -6.02
CA ALA A 108 8.08 -8.95 -4.58
C ALA A 108 7.23 -10.16 -4.17
N HIS A 109 7.69 -10.84 -3.14
CA HIS A 109 6.90 -11.84 -2.43
C HIS A 109 5.88 -11.15 -1.52
N ILE A 110 4.66 -11.68 -1.51
CA ILE A 110 3.58 -11.27 -0.62
C ILE A 110 3.10 -12.51 0.12
N VAL A 111 3.09 -12.45 1.45
CA VAL A 111 2.55 -13.50 2.32
C VAL A 111 1.33 -12.94 3.05
N ILE A 112 0.20 -13.61 2.95
CA ILE A 112 -1.06 -13.23 3.61
C ILE A 112 -1.44 -14.32 4.60
N LYS A 113 -1.66 -13.96 5.86
CA LYS A 113 -2.21 -14.88 6.87
C LYS A 113 -3.68 -15.15 6.59
N ALA A 114 -4.03 -16.41 6.36
CA ALA A 114 -5.39 -16.80 5.97
C ALA A 114 -6.42 -16.59 7.07
N GLN A 115 -6.00 -16.67 8.34
CA GLN A 115 -6.86 -16.33 9.47
C GLN A 115 -6.87 -14.81 9.70
N ALA A 116 -8.06 -14.22 9.65
CA ALA A 116 -8.28 -12.83 10.02
C ALA A 116 -8.08 -12.59 11.53
N GLU A 117 -7.64 -11.39 11.88
CA GLU A 117 -7.59 -10.92 13.26
C GLU A 117 -9.01 -10.70 13.79
N ALA A 118 -9.28 -11.10 15.04
CA ALA A 118 -10.59 -11.03 15.67
C ALA A 118 -10.94 -9.60 16.15
N ARG A 119 -11.00 -8.65 15.22
CA ARG A 119 -11.32 -7.24 15.46
C ARG A 119 -12.07 -6.62 14.28
N ALA A 120 -12.53 -5.39 14.45
CA ALA A 120 -13.37 -4.70 13.47
C ALA A 120 -12.77 -4.73 12.05
N GLY A 121 -13.59 -5.14 11.08
CA GLY A 121 -13.19 -5.28 9.68
C GLY A 121 -12.41 -6.56 9.33
N PHE A 122 -12.21 -7.46 10.29
CA PHE A 122 -11.55 -8.77 10.12
C PHE A 122 -10.29 -8.71 9.23
N PRO A 123 -9.29 -7.87 9.58
CA PRO A 123 -8.12 -7.71 8.74
C PRO A 123 -7.23 -8.95 8.75
N HIS A 124 -6.64 -9.26 7.61
CA HIS A 124 -5.59 -10.24 7.44
C HIS A 124 -4.22 -9.56 7.57
N LYS A 125 -3.30 -10.16 8.33
CA LYS A 125 -1.90 -9.73 8.34
C LYS A 125 -1.25 -10.08 7.01
N ILE A 126 -0.48 -9.13 6.49
CA ILE A 126 0.22 -9.27 5.21
C ILE A 126 1.67 -8.81 5.40
N ALA A 127 2.61 -9.62 4.93
CA ALA A 127 4.02 -9.30 4.82
C ALA A 127 4.37 -9.11 3.34
N VAL A 128 5.05 -8.02 3.00
CA VAL A 128 5.40 -7.66 1.62
C VAL A 128 6.90 -7.42 1.54
N GLU A 129 7.56 -8.13 0.63
CA GLU A 129 8.94 -7.82 0.25
C GLU A 129 9.00 -6.42 -0.37
N ARG A 130 9.83 -5.56 0.22
CA ARG A 130 9.96 -4.18 -0.22
C ARG A 130 10.81 -4.07 -1.46
N ILE A 131 10.18 -3.63 -2.54
CA ILE A 131 10.83 -3.12 -3.74
C ILE A 131 10.37 -1.69 -4.02
N THR A 132 11.14 -0.95 -4.80
CA THR A 132 10.81 0.45 -5.15
C THR A 132 9.55 0.51 -6.01
N GLY A 133 8.63 1.42 -5.69
CA GLY A 133 7.41 1.64 -6.49
C GLY A 133 6.32 0.59 -6.25
N LEU A 134 6.42 -0.22 -5.20
CA LEU A 134 5.46 -1.27 -4.89
C LEU A 134 5.02 -1.22 -3.41
N GLY A 135 4.27 -0.18 -3.07
CA GLY A 135 3.58 -0.03 -1.78
C GLY A 135 2.09 -0.36 -1.83
N SER A 136 1.37 -0.04 -0.75
CA SER A 136 -0.07 -0.32 -0.64
C SER A 136 -0.89 0.36 -1.76
N SER A 137 -0.40 1.52 -2.22
CA SER A 137 -0.95 2.34 -3.30
C SER A 137 -1.01 1.64 -4.66
N ILE A 138 -0.19 0.61 -4.86
CA ILE A 138 -0.15 -0.20 -6.08
C ILE A 138 -0.73 -1.58 -5.83
N ILE A 139 -0.38 -2.19 -4.69
CA ILE A 139 -0.81 -3.55 -4.34
C ILE A 139 -2.33 -3.62 -4.18
N ALA A 140 -2.95 -2.71 -3.42
CA ALA A 140 -4.40 -2.78 -3.22
C ALA A 140 -5.19 -2.56 -4.52
N PRO A 141 -4.88 -1.57 -5.38
CA PRO A 141 -5.51 -1.45 -6.69
C PRO A 141 -5.27 -2.65 -7.61
N PHE A 142 -4.10 -3.28 -7.57
CA PHE A 142 -3.82 -4.51 -8.30
C PHE A 142 -4.76 -5.63 -7.88
N PHE A 143 -4.89 -5.91 -6.58
CA PHE A 143 -5.83 -6.90 -6.07
C PHE A 143 -7.28 -6.57 -6.46
N ASN A 144 -7.69 -5.30 -6.31
CA ASN A 144 -9.00 -4.83 -6.76
C ASN A 144 -9.26 -5.12 -8.24
N HIS A 145 -8.26 -4.90 -9.09
CA HIS A 145 -8.35 -5.12 -10.53
C HIS A 145 -8.56 -6.61 -10.86
N ILE A 146 -7.68 -7.48 -10.37
CA ILE A 146 -7.73 -8.92 -10.69
C ILE A 146 -8.99 -9.57 -10.09
N LEU A 147 -9.36 -9.18 -8.88
CA LEU A 147 -10.56 -9.70 -8.23
C LEU A 147 -11.79 -9.27 -9.00
N LYS A 148 -11.94 -7.97 -9.31
CA LYS A 148 -13.09 -7.47 -10.10
C LYS A 148 -13.30 -8.29 -11.36
N ARG A 149 -12.24 -8.52 -12.14
CA ARG A 149 -12.29 -9.35 -13.36
C ARG A 149 -12.72 -10.79 -13.05
N SER A 150 -12.12 -11.40 -12.03
CA SER A 150 -12.50 -12.76 -11.63
C SER A 150 -13.97 -12.89 -11.16
N TYR A 151 -14.52 -11.87 -10.48
CA TYR A 151 -15.93 -11.85 -10.08
C TYR A 151 -16.88 -11.64 -11.26
N GLU A 152 -16.49 -10.82 -12.24
CA GLU A 152 -17.28 -10.56 -13.43
C GLU A 152 -17.42 -11.80 -14.32
N ASP A 153 -16.39 -12.65 -14.34
CA ASP A 153 -16.34 -13.91 -15.10
C ASP A 153 -16.96 -15.11 -14.37
N ALA A 154 -17.20 -15.01 -13.05
CA ALA A 154 -17.73 -16.11 -12.26
C ALA A 154 -19.19 -16.44 -12.65
N VAL A 155 -19.50 -17.74 -12.76
CA VAL A 155 -20.85 -18.24 -13.08
C VAL A 155 -21.29 -19.25 -12.01
N PRO A 156 -22.32 -18.97 -11.20
CA PRO A 156 -23.03 -17.69 -11.11
C PRO A 156 -22.14 -16.60 -10.49
N ARG A 157 -22.40 -15.34 -10.85
CA ARG A 157 -21.74 -14.20 -10.21
C ARG A 157 -22.07 -14.18 -8.72
N PRO A 158 -21.09 -13.96 -7.83
CA PRO A 158 -21.37 -13.86 -6.41
C PRO A 158 -22.35 -12.74 -6.12
N THR A 159 -23.38 -13.07 -5.35
CA THR A 159 -24.39 -12.13 -4.88
C THR A 159 -24.44 -12.13 -3.37
N PHE A 160 -24.91 -11.03 -2.82
CA PHE A 160 -25.25 -10.91 -1.41
C PHE A 160 -26.60 -10.22 -1.30
N ARG A 161 -27.31 -10.47 -0.19
CA ARG A 161 -28.62 -9.91 0.05
C ARG A 161 -28.47 -8.56 0.76
N PHE A 162 -28.97 -7.51 0.14
CA PHE A 162 -28.98 -6.16 0.71
C PHE A 162 -30.36 -5.52 0.52
N ASN A 163 -30.94 -5.01 1.60
CA ASN A 163 -32.29 -4.42 1.60
C ASN A 163 -33.32 -5.31 0.87
N HIS A 164 -33.37 -6.60 1.22
CA HIS A 164 -34.25 -7.61 0.62
C HIS A 164 -34.08 -7.85 -0.89
N SER A 165 -33.03 -7.31 -1.52
CA SER A 165 -32.68 -7.51 -2.93
C SER A 165 -31.33 -8.21 -3.05
N ASP A 166 -31.19 -9.08 -4.06
CA ASP A 166 -29.89 -9.65 -4.40
C ASP A 166 -29.08 -8.63 -5.18
N ARG A 167 -27.85 -8.37 -4.72
CA ARG A 167 -26.91 -7.47 -5.38
C ARG A 167 -25.64 -8.23 -5.70
N HIS A 168 -25.03 -7.88 -6.84
CA HIS A 168 -23.73 -8.44 -7.19
C HIS A 168 -22.66 -7.95 -6.22
N TYR A 169 -21.92 -8.92 -5.69
CA TYR A 169 -20.75 -8.64 -4.88
C TYR A 169 -19.70 -7.92 -5.72
N ARG A 170 -19.14 -6.85 -5.15
CA ARG A 170 -17.98 -6.15 -5.70
C ARG A 170 -16.86 -6.26 -4.69
N ALA A 171 -15.81 -7.02 -5.03
CA ALA A 171 -14.62 -7.02 -4.21
C ALA A 171 -14.04 -5.62 -4.14
N SER A 172 -13.81 -5.18 -2.91
CA SER A 172 -12.93 -4.08 -2.60
C SER A 172 -11.83 -4.63 -1.72
N VAL A 173 -10.59 -4.24 -1.99
CA VAL A 173 -9.42 -4.54 -1.17
C VAL A 173 -8.92 -3.22 -0.60
N ASP A 174 -8.86 -3.19 0.72
CA ASP A 174 -8.25 -2.10 1.47
C ASP A 174 -6.98 -2.63 2.11
N MET A 175 -5.89 -1.87 1.98
CA MET A 175 -4.58 -2.22 2.52
C MET A 175 -4.07 -1.02 3.29
N SER A 176 -3.90 -1.20 4.59
CA SER A 176 -3.51 -0.14 5.49
C SER A 176 -2.25 -0.53 6.25
N GLY A 177 -1.29 0.38 6.32
CA GLY A 177 -0.10 0.21 7.16
C GLY A 177 -0.47 0.29 8.64
N ASP A 178 0.35 -0.30 9.50
CA ASP A 178 0.17 -0.34 10.95
C ASP A 178 -0.09 1.06 11.57
N LEU A 179 0.50 2.14 11.02
CA LEU A 179 0.23 3.51 11.46
C LEU A 179 -1.19 4.01 11.15
N SER A 180 -1.84 3.58 10.06
CA SER A 180 -3.25 3.91 9.79
C SER A 180 -4.16 3.27 10.83
N THR A 181 -3.80 2.06 11.27
CA THR A 181 -4.44 1.37 12.37
C THR A 181 -4.19 2.07 13.70
N ARG A 182 -2.95 2.50 13.98
CA ARG A 182 -2.64 3.32 15.16
C ARG A 182 -3.36 4.67 15.13
N LEU A 183 -3.40 5.37 14.00
CA LEU A 183 -4.13 6.63 13.84
C LEU A 183 -5.63 6.41 14.06
N GLY A 184 -6.21 5.36 13.49
CA GLY A 184 -7.59 4.96 13.76
C GLY A 184 -7.83 4.64 15.24
N GLU A 185 -6.92 3.93 15.90
CA GLU A 185 -6.98 3.69 17.35
C GLU A 185 -6.87 4.97 18.17
N GLN A 186 -6.00 5.90 17.80
CA GLN A 186 -5.87 7.20 18.46
C GLN A 186 -7.14 8.06 18.25
N ILE A 187 -7.71 8.06 17.04
CA ILE A 187 -9.00 8.70 16.73
C ILE A 187 -10.16 8.04 17.50
N ARG A 188 -10.13 6.73 17.76
CA ARG A 188 -11.14 6.06 18.58
C ARG A 188 -11.00 6.39 20.07
N ARG A 189 -9.78 6.62 20.56
CA ARG A 189 -9.49 6.90 21.96
C ARG A 189 -9.63 8.38 22.33
N GLY A 190 -9.70 9.26 21.34
CA GLY A 190 -9.78 10.70 21.55
C GLY A 190 -10.68 11.39 20.54
N ARG A 191 -10.74 12.72 20.59
CA ARG A 191 -11.51 13.54 19.65
C ARG A 191 -10.58 14.26 18.71
N VAL A 192 -10.78 14.14 17.40
CA VAL A 192 -10.05 14.96 16.44
C VAL A 192 -10.46 16.43 16.62
N LEU A 193 -9.51 17.28 17.00
CA LEU A 193 -9.71 18.71 17.23
C LEU A 193 -9.59 19.50 15.93
N GLY A 194 -8.74 19.04 15.01
CA GLY A 194 -8.47 19.71 13.75
C GLY A 194 -7.30 19.11 12.99
N ILE A 195 -7.07 19.67 11.81
CA ILE A 195 -5.99 19.28 10.91
C ILE A 195 -5.20 20.55 10.57
N GLU A 196 -3.88 20.47 10.63
CA GLU A 196 -2.99 21.53 10.16
C GLU A 196 -2.34 21.09 8.85
N LEU A 197 -2.36 21.95 7.85
CA LEU A 197 -1.69 21.76 6.57
C LEU A 197 -0.48 22.68 6.57
N ILE A 198 0.70 22.15 6.29
CA ILE A 198 1.95 22.89 6.36
C ILE A 198 2.63 22.78 4.99
N ASP A 199 2.94 23.96 4.46
CA ASP A 199 3.69 24.17 3.23
C ASP A 199 4.99 24.90 3.64
N TYR A 200 6.14 24.23 3.53
CA TYR A 200 7.45 24.77 3.83
C TYR A 200 8.00 25.47 2.59
N ARG A 201 8.29 26.76 2.75
CA ARG A 201 8.77 27.62 1.67
C ARG A 201 10.14 28.17 2.00
N ASN A 202 10.84 28.59 0.97
CA ASN A 202 12.07 29.35 1.14
C ASN A 202 12.20 30.37 0.00
N GLU A 203 11.16 31.18 -0.16
CA GLU A 203 11.04 32.18 -1.22
C GLU A 203 10.79 33.58 -0.62
N PRO A 204 11.13 34.66 -1.35
CA PRO A 204 10.82 36.02 -0.93
C PRO A 204 9.33 36.17 -0.63
N SER A 205 9.00 36.77 0.51
CA SER A 205 7.61 36.94 0.93
C SER A 205 6.87 37.89 -0.02
N GLN A 206 5.76 37.44 -0.61
CA GLN A 206 4.90 38.30 -1.43
C GLN A 206 4.20 39.41 -0.63
N LEU A 207 4.21 39.30 0.71
CA LEU A 207 3.69 40.31 1.63
C LEU A 207 4.72 41.39 1.96
N ASP A 208 5.96 41.23 1.51
CA ASP A 208 7.05 42.14 1.78
C ASP A 208 7.50 42.85 0.51
N GLU A 209 6.99 44.07 0.31
CA GLU A 209 7.30 44.91 -0.86
C GLU A 209 8.79 45.28 -0.93
N GLU A 210 9.50 45.28 0.21
CA GLU A 210 10.91 45.66 0.32
C GLU A 210 11.89 44.47 0.21
N ASN A 211 11.39 43.23 0.08
CA ASN A 211 12.16 41.99 -0.08
C ASN A 211 13.23 41.74 1.02
N VAL A 212 12.96 42.16 2.25
CA VAL A 212 13.80 41.94 3.44
C VAL A 212 13.53 40.57 4.08
N PHE A 213 12.32 40.04 3.96
CA PHE A 213 11.84 38.84 4.62
C PHE A 213 11.58 37.68 3.65
N VAL A 214 11.91 36.46 4.10
CA VAL A 214 11.69 35.21 3.37
C VAL A 214 10.56 34.43 4.03
N GLU A 215 9.56 34.01 3.25
CA GLU A 215 8.49 33.13 3.73
C GLU A 215 9.07 31.74 3.99
N LYS A 216 9.04 31.31 5.26
CA LYS A 216 9.60 30.01 5.70
C LYS A 216 8.57 28.88 5.72
N LYS A 217 7.31 29.20 6.00
CA LYS A 217 6.21 28.24 6.00
C LYS A 217 4.88 28.95 5.96
N ARG A 218 3.88 28.28 5.40
CA ARG A 218 2.47 28.61 5.46
C ARG A 218 1.74 27.49 6.17
N THR A 219 0.83 27.84 7.09
CA THR A 219 0.02 26.85 7.81
C THR A 219 -1.46 27.18 7.68
N ILE A 220 -2.25 26.21 7.25
CA ILE A 220 -3.71 26.29 7.21
C ILE A 220 -4.26 25.38 8.30
N GLU A 221 -4.98 25.96 9.26
CA GLU A 221 -5.68 25.19 10.28
C GLU A 221 -7.14 24.96 9.88
N LEU A 222 -7.53 23.70 9.84
CA LEU A 222 -8.89 23.25 9.60
C LEU A 222 -9.46 22.69 10.90
N SER A 223 -10.51 23.32 11.42
CA SER A 223 -11.25 22.78 12.56
C SER A 223 -12.26 21.73 12.10
N VAL A 224 -12.49 20.72 12.93
CA VAL A 224 -13.57 19.76 12.68
C VAL A 224 -14.90 20.47 12.94
N SER A 225 -15.77 20.53 11.94
CA SER A 225 -17.14 21.02 12.07
C SER A 225 -18.11 19.85 12.23
N GLY A 226 -19.09 20.01 13.13
CA GLY A 226 -20.08 18.97 13.44
C GLY A 226 -19.54 17.84 14.31
N ASP A 227 -20.17 16.68 14.21
CA ASP A 227 -19.82 15.47 14.96
C ASP A 227 -19.63 14.28 14.00
N PRO A 228 -18.56 14.30 13.18
CA PRO A 228 -18.33 13.25 12.19
C PRO A 228 -17.91 11.94 12.85
N ASP A 229 -18.47 10.84 12.36
CA ASP A 229 -18.05 9.50 12.79
C ASP A 229 -16.62 9.16 12.33
N GLU A 230 -16.04 8.10 12.91
CA GLU A 230 -14.68 7.63 12.60
C GLU A 230 -14.44 7.38 11.11
N ASN A 231 -15.44 6.81 10.42
CA ASN A 231 -15.34 6.48 9.00
C ASN A 231 -15.37 7.74 8.13
N MET A 232 -16.13 8.76 8.53
CA MET A 232 -16.17 10.06 7.88
C MET A 232 -14.85 10.80 8.08
N LEU A 233 -14.33 10.85 9.31
CA LEU A 233 -13.04 11.47 9.63
C LEU A 233 -11.89 10.82 8.85
N THR A 234 -11.80 9.50 8.88
CA THR A 234 -10.75 8.74 8.18
C THR A 234 -10.80 8.96 6.67
N ARG A 235 -12.00 8.91 6.07
CA ARG A 235 -12.17 9.20 4.64
C ARG A 235 -11.78 10.63 4.29
N SER A 236 -12.12 11.58 5.16
CA SER A 236 -11.83 13.01 4.94
C SER A 236 -10.34 13.31 5.02
N ILE A 237 -9.65 12.77 6.03
CA ILE A 237 -8.18 12.86 6.16
C ILE A 237 -7.49 12.24 4.94
N ASN A 238 -7.93 11.06 4.51
CA ASN A 238 -7.37 10.40 3.32
C ASN A 238 -7.65 11.19 2.02
N SER A 239 -8.82 11.80 1.91
CA SER A 239 -9.16 12.65 0.77
C SER A 239 -8.31 13.94 0.74
N LEU A 240 -8.14 14.59 1.89
CA LEU A 240 -7.29 15.76 2.06
C LEU A 240 -5.85 15.41 1.70
N LYS A 241 -5.30 14.32 2.24
CA LYS A 241 -3.96 13.84 1.91
C LYS A 241 -3.74 13.70 0.40
N ARG A 242 -4.70 13.13 -0.33
CA ARG A 242 -4.63 13.01 -1.81
C ARG A 242 -4.64 14.36 -2.52
N ARG A 243 -5.46 15.30 -2.06
CA ARG A 243 -5.56 16.65 -2.66
C ARG A 243 -4.30 17.47 -2.42
N LEU A 244 -3.77 17.43 -1.20
CA LEU A 244 -2.58 18.18 -0.79
C LEU A 244 -1.35 17.83 -1.63
N ARG A 245 -1.22 16.56 -2.03
CA ARG A 245 -0.20 16.10 -2.97
C ARG A 245 -0.28 16.79 -4.33
N LEU A 246 -1.49 17.07 -4.82
CA LEU A 246 -1.68 17.77 -6.10
C LEU A 246 -1.44 19.27 -5.98
N GLU A 247 -1.63 19.82 -4.77
CA GLU A 247 -1.53 21.25 -4.47
C GLU A 247 -0.15 21.65 -3.92
N GLY A 248 0.76 20.69 -3.66
CA GLY A 248 2.16 20.93 -3.30
C GLY A 248 2.44 21.23 -1.83
N TYR A 249 1.63 20.70 -0.89
CA TYR A 249 1.87 20.86 0.55
C TYR A 249 2.76 19.74 1.13
N ASP A 250 3.68 20.08 2.01
CA ASP A 250 4.69 19.17 2.55
C ASP A 250 4.22 18.28 3.71
N GLU A 251 3.36 18.77 4.60
CA GLU A 251 2.98 18.08 5.84
C GLU A 251 1.52 18.33 6.23
N LEU A 252 0.89 17.30 6.80
CA LEU A 252 -0.44 17.33 7.40
C LEU A 252 -0.29 16.90 8.86
N LYS A 253 -0.83 17.63 9.81
CA LYS A 253 -0.86 17.22 11.22
C LYS A 253 -2.28 17.01 11.67
N VAL A 254 -2.56 15.89 12.32
CA VAL A 254 -3.87 15.61 12.94
C VAL A 254 -3.75 15.91 14.42
N ARG A 255 -4.55 16.86 14.93
CA ARG A 255 -4.63 17.16 16.35
C ARG A 255 -5.73 16.32 16.99
N ILE A 256 -5.42 15.58 18.04
CA ILE A 256 -6.35 14.74 18.77
C ILE A 256 -6.33 15.18 20.25
N GLY A 257 -7.50 15.43 20.81
CA GLY A 257 -7.71 15.70 22.23
C GLY A 257 -8.11 14.43 22.96
N TYR A 258 -7.55 14.21 24.14
CA TYR A 258 -7.95 13.14 25.05
C TYR A 258 -8.49 13.76 26.34
N ASP A 259 -9.60 13.22 26.84
CA ASP A 259 -10.32 13.79 27.99
C ASP A 259 -9.47 13.84 29.27
N GLU A 260 -8.50 12.93 29.43
CA GLU A 260 -7.68 12.83 30.64
C GLU A 260 -6.20 13.21 30.47
N ALA A 261 -5.71 13.41 29.23
CA ALA A 261 -4.28 13.57 28.95
C ALA A 261 -3.91 14.84 28.14
N GLY A 262 -4.88 15.71 27.84
CA GLY A 262 -4.67 16.89 26.99
C GLY A 262 -4.66 16.56 25.50
N SER A 263 -4.07 17.42 24.67
CA SER A 263 -4.02 17.22 23.21
C SER A 263 -2.69 16.68 22.73
N GLN A 264 -2.72 15.69 21.84
CA GLN A 264 -1.57 15.20 21.09
C GLN A 264 -1.69 15.58 19.62
N THR A 265 -0.59 16.02 19.02
CA THR A 265 -0.51 16.26 17.58
C THR A 265 0.25 15.11 16.92
N ILE A 266 -0.39 14.46 15.96
CA ILE A 266 0.20 13.37 15.16
C ILE A 266 0.61 13.95 13.81
N PRO A 267 1.92 14.12 13.54
CA PRO A 267 2.39 14.58 12.24
C PRO A 267 2.30 13.46 11.20
N ILE A 268 1.78 13.82 10.02
CA ILE A 268 1.65 12.99 8.82
C ILE A 268 2.33 13.75 7.67
N ARG A 269 3.58 13.42 7.37
CA ARG A 269 4.27 14.05 6.22
C ARG A 269 3.56 13.68 4.92
N VAL A 270 3.33 14.68 4.07
CA VAL A 270 2.58 14.58 2.80
C VAL A 270 3.55 14.44 1.62
N ASP A 271 4.71 15.09 1.71
CA ASP A 271 5.72 15.13 0.64
C ASP A 271 6.67 13.94 0.59
N ILE A 272 6.47 12.99 1.47
CA ILE A 272 7.17 11.75 1.36
C ILE A 272 6.29 10.86 0.51
N ASP A 273 6.80 10.49 -0.68
CA ASP A 273 6.26 9.47 -1.60
C ASP A 273 5.37 8.48 -0.85
N GLN A 274 4.18 8.12 -1.34
CA GLN A 274 3.27 7.27 -0.54
C GLN A 274 4.00 6.01 -0.02
N ASP A 275 4.93 5.48 -0.81
CA ASP A 275 5.88 4.44 -0.48
C ASP A 275 6.88 4.80 0.62
N ALA A 276 7.35 6.04 0.67
CA ALA A 276 8.30 6.58 1.64
C ALA A 276 7.60 7.06 2.96
N THR A 277 6.34 7.51 2.93
CA THR A 277 5.53 7.75 4.15
C THR A 277 5.16 6.41 4.78
N GLU A 278 4.73 5.44 3.97
CA GLU A 278 4.57 4.04 4.42
C GLU A 278 5.90 3.48 4.93
N THR A 279 7.03 3.81 4.30
CA THR A 279 8.38 3.41 4.76
C THR A 279 8.69 3.87 6.19
N LEU A 280 8.23 5.05 6.62
CA LEU A 280 8.49 5.53 7.99
C LEU A 280 7.47 5.01 9.01
N ALA A 281 6.30 4.61 8.53
CA ALA A 281 5.10 4.35 9.33
C ALA A 281 4.80 2.86 9.56
N VAL A 282 5.27 2.01 8.65
CA VAL A 282 4.99 0.57 8.64
C VAL A 282 6.09 -0.16 9.43
N ARG A 283 5.69 -1.12 10.27
CA ARG A 283 6.64 -2.08 10.88
C ARG A 283 7.46 -2.71 9.77
N LYS A 284 8.77 -2.78 9.98
CA LYS A 284 9.70 -3.37 9.04
C LYS A 284 10.60 -4.35 9.74
N GLU A 285 10.93 -5.41 9.05
CA GLU A 285 11.97 -6.34 9.48
C GLU A 285 12.91 -6.65 8.34
N LEU A 286 14.18 -6.78 8.70
CA LEU A 286 15.21 -7.26 7.81
C LEU A 286 15.24 -8.78 7.93
N VAL A 287 15.09 -9.45 6.80
CA VAL A 287 15.14 -10.90 6.69
C VAL A 287 16.37 -11.28 5.87
N SER A 288 17.15 -12.21 6.38
CA SER A 288 18.31 -12.76 5.68
C SER A 288 17.98 -14.12 5.08
N VAL A 289 18.56 -14.39 3.92
CA VAL A 289 18.58 -15.69 3.23
C VAL A 289 20.03 -16.12 3.02
N GLU A 290 20.26 -17.42 2.92
CA GLU A 290 21.54 -18.06 2.65
C GLU A 290 21.92 -17.93 1.16
N HIS A 291 20.94 -18.02 0.26
CA HIS A 291 21.18 -18.01 -1.18
C HIS A 291 20.98 -16.61 -1.78
N PRO A 292 21.96 -16.07 -2.52
CA PRO A 292 21.82 -14.80 -3.23
C PRO A 292 20.60 -14.78 -4.16
N MET A 293 19.84 -13.69 -4.08
CA MET A 293 18.61 -13.45 -4.81
C MET A 293 18.74 -12.20 -5.68
N GLY A 294 18.29 -12.31 -6.93
CA GLY A 294 18.22 -11.17 -7.84
C GLY A 294 17.06 -10.21 -7.51
N GLN A 295 16.97 -9.13 -8.29
CA GLN A 295 15.87 -8.16 -8.22
C GLN A 295 14.53 -8.72 -8.74
N ARG A 296 14.59 -9.76 -9.59
CA ARG A 296 13.42 -10.40 -10.20
C ARG A 296 13.53 -11.91 -10.08
N HIS A 297 12.43 -12.52 -9.70
CA HIS A 297 12.24 -13.96 -9.59
C HIS A 297 11.23 -14.44 -10.64
N SER A 298 11.36 -15.69 -11.07
CA SER A 298 10.38 -16.36 -11.94
C SER A 298 9.37 -17.18 -11.13
N ASN A 299 9.78 -17.67 -9.95
CA ASN A 299 8.98 -18.50 -9.06
C ASN A 299 9.21 -18.04 -7.61
N LEU A 300 8.31 -18.44 -6.71
CA LEU A 300 8.42 -18.23 -5.27
C LEU A 300 9.78 -18.74 -4.75
N ASN A 301 10.46 -17.89 -3.99
CA ASN A 301 11.64 -18.28 -3.24
C ASN A 301 11.20 -18.82 -1.88
N GLU A 302 11.28 -20.14 -1.71
CA GLU A 302 10.83 -20.81 -0.48
C GLU A 302 11.56 -20.31 0.77
N GLU A 303 12.83 -20.01 0.65
CA GLU A 303 13.67 -19.58 1.76
C GLU A 303 13.18 -18.23 2.31
N LEU A 304 12.99 -17.26 1.41
CA LEU A 304 12.45 -15.95 1.75
C LEU A 304 11.02 -16.06 2.30
N VAL A 305 10.17 -16.88 1.70
CA VAL A 305 8.78 -17.06 2.15
C VAL A 305 8.74 -17.62 3.57
N ARG A 306 9.53 -18.66 3.88
CA ARG A 306 9.62 -19.22 5.25
C ARG A 306 10.12 -18.19 6.24
N ALA A 307 11.09 -17.38 5.85
CA ALA A 307 11.64 -16.34 6.71
C ALA A 307 10.63 -15.20 6.93
N MET A 308 9.87 -14.78 5.91
CA MET A 308 8.74 -13.84 6.01
C MET A 308 7.64 -14.34 6.95
N ILE A 309 7.28 -15.63 6.87
CA ILE A 309 6.29 -16.24 7.77
C ILE A 309 6.78 -16.20 9.22
N ARG A 310 8.07 -16.49 9.45
CA ARG A 310 8.68 -16.46 10.79
C ARG A 310 8.54 -15.07 11.41
N VAL A 311 8.98 -14.02 10.71
CA VAL A 311 8.92 -12.64 11.22
C VAL A 311 7.50 -12.11 11.40
N MET A 312 6.54 -12.59 10.61
CA MET A 312 5.14 -12.19 10.75
C MET A 312 4.47 -12.74 12.03
N ASN A 313 5.00 -13.83 12.60
CA ASN A 313 4.49 -14.44 13.83
C ASN A 313 5.14 -13.90 15.11
N HIS A 314 6.22 -13.12 14.99
CA HIS A 314 6.84 -12.39 16.08
C HIS A 314 6.18 -11.01 16.28
#